data_AF-A0A2M7Q0D4-F1
#
_entry.id   AF-A0A2M7Q0D4-F1
#
_cell.length_a   1.000
_cell.length_b   1.000
_cell.length_c   1.000
_cell.angle_alpha   90.00
_cell.angle_beta   90.00
_cell.angle_gamma   90.00
#
_symmetry.space_group_name_H-M   'P 1'
#
loop_
_entity.id
_entity.type
_entity.pdbx_description
1 polymer ?
#
loop_
_entity_poly.entity_id
_entity_poly.type
_entity_poly.pdbx_seq_one_letter_code
_entity_poly.pdbx_strand_id
1 'polypeptide(L)' 'MKYTTADQWRNAAMERENSVDADESKRRRATVEAHHRSEGTVPNETQMADYELYILGKMHVEEYQQYLLFKYGAQ' A
#
# COMPACT_ATOMS: atom_id res chain seq x y z
N MET A 1 12.14 15.49 -4.64
CA MET A 1 11.51 14.17 -4.39
C MET A 1 12.23 13.13 -5.22
N LYS A 2 12.51 11.93 -4.68
CA LYS A 2 13.22 10.86 -5.39
C LYS A 2 12.40 10.26 -6.56
N TYR A 3 11.08 10.39 -6.50
CA TYR A 3 10.13 9.90 -7.51
C TYR A 3 9.30 11.07 -8.03
N THR A 4 8.99 11.04 -9.33
CA THR A 4 8.21 12.09 -10.00
C THR A 4 6.72 11.76 -10.03
N THR A 5 6.36 10.48 -9.99
CA THR A 5 4.96 10.02 -9.95
C THR A 5 4.76 8.93 -8.90
N ALA A 6 3.53 8.77 -8.41
CA ALA A 6 3.19 7.72 -7.46
C ALA A 6 3.42 6.32 -8.06
N ASP A 7 3.15 6.12 -9.35
CA ASP A 7 3.41 4.84 -10.01
C ASP A 7 4.89 4.48 -10.02
N GLN A 8 5.79 5.45 -10.25
CA GLN A 8 7.23 5.21 -10.17
C GLN A 8 7.66 4.77 -8.77
N TRP A 9 7.11 5.39 -7.72
CA TRP A 9 7.41 5.02 -6.35
C TRP A 9 6.88 3.63 -6.01
N ARG A 10 5.63 3.32 -6.37
CA ARG A 10 5.01 2.00 -6.15
C ARG A 10 5.83 0.91 -6.84
N ASN A 11 6.17 1.09 -8.11
CA ASN A 11 6.93 0.09 -8.87
C ASN A 11 8.30 -0.16 -8.23
N ALA A 12 9.04 0.90 -7.88
CA ALA A 12 10.33 0.77 -7.22
C ALA A 12 10.24 0.13 -5.81
N ALA A 13 9.11 0.30 -5.12
CA ALA A 13 8.89 -0.35 -3.84
C ALA A 13 8.52 -1.83 -3.98
N MET A 14 7.72 -2.18 -4.99
CA MET A 14 7.34 -3.58 -5.26
C MET A 14 8.55 -4.47 -5.59
N GLU A 15 9.62 -3.92 -6.18
CA GLU A 15 10.88 -4.63 -6.43
C GLU A 15 11.68 -4.97 -5.17
N ARG A 16 11.38 -4.35 -4.03
CA ARG A 16 12.06 -4.63 -2.76
C ARG A 16 11.66 -6.00 -2.21
N GLU A 17 12.52 -6.59 -1.39
CA GLU A 17 12.16 -7.80 -0.65
C GLU A 17 10.96 -7.53 0.29
N ASN A 18 10.15 -8.55 0.52
CA ASN A 18 9.08 -8.45 1.51
C ASN A 18 9.72 -8.38 2.91
N SER A 19 9.43 -7.33 3.67
CA SER A 19 9.96 -7.18 5.04
C SER A 19 9.11 -7.88 6.11
N VAL A 20 7.96 -8.44 5.72
CA VAL A 20 7.05 -9.16 6.61
C VAL A 20 6.91 -10.61 6.19
N ASP A 21 6.70 -11.47 7.18
CA ASP A 21 6.41 -12.88 6.94
C ASP A 21 4.98 -13.10 6.40
N ALA A 22 4.68 -14.35 6.07
CA ALA A 22 3.39 -14.75 5.52
C ALA A 22 2.22 -14.53 6.52
N ASP A 23 2.47 -14.69 7.82
CA ASP A 23 1.43 -14.55 8.84
C ASP A 23 1.05 -13.08 9.04
N GLU A 24 2.03 -12.20 9.11
CA GLU A 24 1.83 -10.76 9.18
C GLU A 24 1.19 -10.22 7.90
N SER A 25 1.64 -10.68 6.73
CA SER A 25 1.00 -10.34 5.46
C SER A 25 -0.49 -10.72 5.44
N LYS A 26 -0.82 -11.92 5.94
CA LYS A 26 -2.21 -12.37 6.08
C LYS A 26 -3.00 -11.49 7.05
N ARG A 27 -2.43 -11.10 8.20
CA ARG A 27 -3.07 -10.17 9.16
C ARG A 27 -3.36 -8.80 8.52
N ARG A 28 -2.38 -8.25 7.80
CA ARG A 28 -2.54 -6.96 7.11
C ARG A 28 -3.59 -7.01 6.02
N ARG A 29 -3.62 -8.09 5.22
CA ARG A 29 -4.67 -8.30 4.21
C ARG A 29 -6.06 -8.35 4.85
N ALA A 30 -6.23 -9.13 5.93
CA ALA A 30 -7.50 -9.20 6.64
C ALA A 30 -7.93 -7.83 7.20
N THR A 31 -6.97 -6.99 7.60
CA THR A 31 -7.25 -5.62 8.07
C THR A 31 -7.79 -4.74 6.94
N VAL A 32 -7.16 -4.78 5.76
CA VAL A 32 -7.62 -4.04 4.57
C VAL A 32 -9.02 -4.51 4.14
N GLU A 33 -9.24 -5.83 4.12
CA GLU A 33 -10.55 -6.41 3.79
C GLU A 33 -11.64 -6.00 4.80
N ALA A 34 -11.32 -6.01 6.10
CA ALA A 34 -12.25 -5.60 7.14
C ALA A 34 -12.62 -4.12 7.05
N HIS A 35 -11.65 -3.26 6.75
CA HIS A 35 -11.87 -1.83 6.52
C HIS A 35 -12.87 -1.60 5.37
N HIS A 36 -12.60 -2.16 4.20
CA HIS A 36 -13.48 -2.03 3.04
C HIS A 36 -14.88 -2.62 3.28
N ARG A 37 -14.96 -3.77 3.95
CA ARG A 37 -16.25 -4.36 4.36
C ARG A 37 -17.03 -3.42 5.28
N SER A 38 -16.36 -2.78 6.24
CA SER A 38 -17.01 -1.87 7.18
C SER A 38 -17.52 -0.58 6.51
N GLU A 39 -16.84 -0.13 5.46
CA GLU A 39 -17.24 1.03 4.67
C GLU A 39 -18.24 0.70 3.55
N GLY A 40 -18.54 -0.58 3.33
CA GLY A 40 -19.37 -1.03 2.23
C GLY A 40 -18.74 -0.77 0.85
N THR A 41 -17.42 -0.65 0.79
CA THR A 41 -16.66 -0.38 -0.43
C THR A 41 -15.88 -1.62 -0.88
N VAL A 42 -15.50 -1.64 -2.16
CA VAL A 42 -14.58 -2.63 -2.71
C VAL A 42 -13.42 -1.85 -3.35
N PRO A 43 -12.15 -2.13 -3.00
CA PRO A 43 -11.04 -1.45 -3.61
C PRO A 43 -10.97 -1.80 -5.10
N ASN A 44 -10.75 -0.79 -5.95
CA ASN A 44 -10.41 -1.04 -7.34
C ASN A 44 -8.96 -1.57 -7.47
N GLU A 45 -8.59 -2.01 -8.67
CA GLU A 45 -7.27 -2.60 -8.93
C GLU A 45 -6.10 -1.69 -8.52
N THR A 46 -6.22 -0.39 -8.78
CA THR A 46 -5.20 0.60 -8.41
C THR A 46 -5.06 0.75 -6.89
N GLN A 47 -6.19 0.80 -6.16
CA GLN A 47 -6.18 0.87 -4.70
C GLN A 47 -5.62 -0.42 -4.10
N MET A 48 -5.97 -1.58 -4.66
CA MET A 48 -5.45 -2.86 -4.21
C MET A 48 -3.93 -2.94 -4.40
N ALA A 49 -3.41 -2.48 -5.55
CA ALA A 49 -1.97 -2.41 -5.81
C ALA A 49 -1.23 -1.49 -4.83
N ASP A 50 -1.88 -0.43 -4.33
CA ASP A 50 -1.30 0.40 -3.29
C ASP A 50 -1.29 -0.33 -1.94
N TYR A 51 -2.40 -0.98 -1.56
CA TYR A 51 -2.47 -1.77 -0.32
C TYR A 51 -1.43 -2.90 -0.29
N GLU A 52 -1.07 -3.48 -1.44
CA GLU A 52 -0.01 -4.48 -1.53
C GLU A 52 1.34 -3.97 -0.99
N LEU A 53 1.63 -2.67 -1.12
CA LEU A 53 2.84 -2.07 -0.55
C LEU A 53 2.88 -2.22 0.98
N TYR A 54 1.74 -2.03 1.64
CA TYR A 54 1.59 -2.19 3.08
C TYR A 54 1.52 -3.68 3.48
N ILE A 55 0.69 -4.46 2.77
CA ILE A 55 0.44 -5.87 3.05
C ILE A 55 1.73 -6.69 2.96
N LEU A 56 2.55 -6.46 1.94
CA LEU A 56 3.81 -7.17 1.73
C LEU A 56 5.00 -6.53 2.45
N GLY A 57 4.77 -5.42 3.17
CA GLY A 57 5.85 -4.69 3.84
C GLY A 57 6.89 -4.13 2.87
N LYS A 58 6.50 -3.74 1.65
CA LYS A 58 7.39 -3.07 0.69
C LYS A 58 7.80 -1.67 1.17
N MET A 59 6.96 -1.10 2.03
CA MET A 59 7.17 0.18 2.69
C MET A 59 6.93 0.03 4.19
N HIS A 60 7.73 0.72 4.99
CA HIS A 60 7.38 0.96 6.39
C HIS A 60 6.13 1.86 6.47
N VAL A 61 5.41 1.80 7.59
CA VAL A 61 4.11 2.49 7.71
C VAL A 61 4.22 4.00 7.45
N GLU A 62 5.32 4.62 7.89
CA GLU A 62 5.60 6.05 7.67
C GLU A 62 5.84 6.37 6.19
N GLU A 63 6.62 5.53 5.49
CA GLU A 63 6.85 5.67 4.04
C GLU A 63 5.54 5.46 3.27
N TYR A 64 4.73 4.48 3.67
CA TYR A 64 3.43 4.22 3.06
C TYR A 64 2.46 5.39 3.24
N GLN A 65 2.42 6.02 4.41
CA GLN A 65 1.63 7.23 4.64
C GLN A 65 2.10 8.40 3.74
N GLN A 66 3.41 8.60 3.62
CA GLN A 66 3.97 9.61 2.72
C GLN A 66 3.64 9.32 1.25
N TYR A 67 3.66 8.05 0.85
CA TYR A 67 3.24 7.61 -0.48
C TYR A 67 1.77 7.97 -0.76
N LEU A 68 0.86 7.67 0.18
CA LEU A 68 -0.55 8.01 0.03
C LEU A 68 -0.78 9.52 -0.04
N LEU A 69 -0.09 10.30 0.82
CA LEU A 69 -0.13 11.76 0.77
C LEU A 69 0.42 12.31 -0.55
N PHE A 70 1.49 11.72 -1.09
CA PHE A 70 2.02 12.12 -2.38
C PHE A 70 1.05 11.81 -3.54
N LYS A 71 0.36 10.67 -3.48
CA LYS A 71 -0.59 10.23 -4.51
C LYS A 71 -1.91 11.01 -4.49
N TYR A 72 -2.46 11.25 -3.30
CA TYR A 72 -3.80 11.81 -3.11
C TYR A 72 -3.81 13.25 -2.60
N GLY A 73 -2.71 13.73 -2.03
CA GLY A 73 -2.59 15.08 -1.48
C GLY A 73 -2.24 16.16 -2.50
N ALA A 74 -2.00 15.81 -3.77
CA ALA A 74 -1.80 16.77 -4.85
C ALA A 74 -3.12 17.35 -5.41
N GLN A 75 -4.16 17.47 -4.56
CA GLN A 75 -5.44 18.11 -4.91
C GLN A 75 -5.36 19.63 -4.82
#